data_AF-A0A0C3FNX8-F1
#
_entry.id   AF-A0A0C3FNX8-F1
#
_cell.length_a   1.000
_cell.length_b   1.000
_cell.length_c   1.000
_cell.angle_alpha   90.00
_cell.angle_beta   90.00
_cell.angle_gamma   90.00
#
_symmetry.space_group_name_H-M   'P 1'
#
loop_
_entity.id
_entity.type
_entity.pdbx_description
1 polymer ?
#
loop_
_entity_poly.entity_id
_entity_poly.type
_entity_poly.pdbx_seq_one_letter_code
_entity_poly.pdbx_strand_id
1 'polypeptide(L)'
;MPVYQATASAPVNIACINRYWGKRDTKLILPTNSSLSVTLDQDNLRATTTSRADPKFEQDQLWLNGKLDKIKPGGRLATCIAEMKKLRAQVESGSPNEPKLAEFKLHMSSFNNFPTAAGLASSAAGFAALVASLKEQTRSCLEQRRHAGSR
;
A
#
# COMPACT_ATOMS: atom_id res chain seq x y z
N MET A 1 22.61 -6.42 -7.61
CA MET A 1 21.69 -6.88 -6.55
C MET A 1 20.28 -6.54 -6.98
N PRO A 2 19.32 -7.48 -7.00
CA PRO A 2 17.97 -7.21 -7.46
C PRO A 2 17.29 -6.22 -6.50
N VAL A 3 16.85 -5.08 -7.04
CA VAL A 3 16.04 -4.12 -6.32
C VAL A 3 14.58 -4.49 -6.55
N TYR A 4 13.85 -4.80 -5.48
CA TYR A 4 12.43 -5.11 -5.57
C TYR A 4 11.64 -3.81 -5.43
N GLN A 5 11.27 -3.23 -6.56
CA GLN A 5 10.50 -2.00 -6.64
C GLN A 5 9.20 -2.25 -7.40
N ALA A 6 8.10 -1.73 -6.88
CA ALA A 6 6.83 -1.69 -7.59
C ALA A 6 6.19 -0.32 -7.43
N THR A 7 5.53 0.14 -8.49
CA THR A 7 4.78 1.39 -8.51
C THR A 7 3.35 1.06 -8.86
N ALA A 8 2.40 1.54 -8.06
CA ALA A 8 0.98 1.39 -8.30
C ALA A 8 0.26 2.74 -8.16
N SER A 9 -0.72 2.97 -9.03
CA SER A 9 -1.68 4.06 -8.90
C SER A 9 -2.99 3.56 -8.31
N ALA A 10 -3.64 4.40 -7.51
CA ALA A 10 -5.00 4.17 -7.05
C ALA A 10 -5.88 5.41 -7.30
N PRO A 11 -7.13 5.20 -7.74
CA PRO A 11 -8.11 6.27 -7.92
C PRO A 11 -8.67 6.76 -6.57
N VAL A 12 -9.29 7.93 -6.62
CA VAL A 12 -10.13 8.45 -5.53
C VAL A 12 -11.54 7.92 -5.68
N ASN A 13 -12.23 7.70 -4.56
CA ASN A 13 -13.65 7.39 -4.56
C ASN A 13 -14.47 8.50 -3.88
N ILE A 14 -15.69 8.71 -4.36
CA ILE A 14 -16.69 9.58 -3.73
C ILE A 14 -17.84 8.70 -3.26
N ALA A 15 -18.16 8.72 -1.98
CA ALA A 15 -19.29 7.98 -1.42
C ALA A 15 -20.63 8.59 -1.87
N CYS A 16 -21.43 7.82 -2.60
CA CYS A 16 -22.73 8.24 -3.16
C CYS A 16 -23.92 7.82 -2.29
N ILE A 17 -23.84 6.66 -1.61
CA ILE A 17 -24.92 6.17 -0.74
C ILE A 17 -24.39 6.01 0.68
N ASN A 18 -25.15 6.59 1.63
CA ASN A 18 -24.97 6.60 3.08
C ASN A 18 -23.51 6.88 3.48
N ARG A 19 -23.21 8.17 3.74
CA ARG A 19 -21.86 8.61 4.14
C ARG A 19 -21.34 7.69 5.23
N TYR A 20 -20.10 7.22 5.11
CA TYR A 20 -19.40 6.53 6.20
C TYR A 20 -19.34 7.49 7.40
N TRP A 21 -20.34 7.37 8.28
CA TRP A 21 -20.57 8.30 9.37
C TRP A 21 -21.03 7.54 10.61
N GLY A 22 -20.05 6.96 11.30
CA GLY A 22 -20.25 6.11 12.46
C GLY A 22 -19.30 4.93 12.42
N LYS A 23 -18.56 4.73 13.52
CA LYS A 23 -17.68 3.57 13.70
C LYS A 23 -18.26 2.72 14.81
N ARG A 24 -18.59 1.47 14.49
CA ARG A 24 -18.95 0.47 15.50
C ARG A 24 -17.74 0.07 16.33
N ASP A 25 -16.58 -0.02 15.69
CA ASP A 25 -15.31 -0.29 16.33
C ASP A 25 -14.23 0.64 15.79
N THR A 26 -13.61 1.43 16.66
CA THR A 26 -12.58 2.40 16.29
C THR A 26 -11.20 1.77 16.09
N LYS A 27 -10.92 0.61 16.71
CA LYS A 27 -9.68 -0.14 16.54
C LYS A 27 -9.67 -0.91 15.23
N LEU A 28 -10.77 -1.58 14.90
CA LEU A 28 -10.93 -2.34 13.64
C LEU A 28 -11.49 -1.50 12.48
N ILE A 29 -11.89 -0.24 12.74
CA ILE A 29 -12.45 0.69 11.74
C ILE A 29 -13.73 0.12 11.10
N LEU A 30 -14.53 -0.64 11.86
CA LEU A 30 -15.75 -1.26 11.35
C LEU A 30 -16.88 -0.22 11.23
N PRO A 31 -17.47 -0.03 10.04
CA PRO A 31 -18.62 0.85 9.88
C PRO A 31 -19.86 0.31 10.58
N THR A 32 -20.78 1.21 10.93
CA THR A 32 -22.14 0.85 11.37
C THR A 32 -23.05 0.47 10.19
N ASN A 33 -22.80 1.03 9.00
CA ASN A 33 -23.60 0.81 7.79
C ASN A 33 -22.71 0.60 6.58
N SER A 34 -23.19 -0.18 5.61
CA SER A 34 -22.55 -0.29 4.30
C SER A 34 -22.57 1.05 3.57
N SER A 35 -21.50 1.36 2.83
CA SER A 35 -21.37 2.55 2.00
C SER A 35 -21.16 2.15 0.54
N LEU A 36 -21.74 2.90 -0.39
CA LEU A 36 -21.47 2.75 -1.83
C LEU A 36 -20.72 3.98 -2.32
N SER A 37 -19.64 3.78 -3.09
CA SER A 37 -18.86 4.87 -3.66
C SER A 37 -18.63 4.69 -5.15
N VAL A 38 -18.59 5.81 -5.88
CA VAL A 38 -18.17 5.86 -7.27
C VAL A 38 -16.68 6.16 -7.32
N THR A 39 -15.95 5.32 -8.05
CA THR A 39 -14.53 5.51 -8.33
C THR A 39 -14.37 6.55 -9.43
N LEU A 40 -13.53 7.56 -9.20
CA LEU A 40 -13.22 8.59 -10.19
C LEU A 40 -12.11 8.12 -11.12
N ASP A 41 -12.05 8.76 -12.29
CA ASP A 41 -11.03 8.47 -13.29
C ASP A 41 -9.62 8.80 -12.78
N GLN A 42 -8.67 7.89 -13.07
CA GLN A 42 -7.26 8.02 -12.70
C GLN A 42 -6.51 9.06 -13.54
N ASP A 43 -7.08 9.46 -14.67
CA ASP A 43 -6.51 10.51 -15.52
C ASP A 43 -6.55 11.87 -14.83
N ASN A 44 -7.66 12.17 -14.17
CA ASN A 44 -7.82 13.41 -13.41
C ASN A 44 -7.27 13.27 -11.99
N LEU A 45 -7.58 12.15 -11.32
CA LEU A 45 -7.40 12.04 -9.88
C LEU A 45 -6.77 10.68 -9.50
N ARG A 46 -5.45 10.69 -9.25
CA ARG A 46 -4.71 9.51 -8.75
C ARG A 46 -3.73 9.81 -7.62
N ALA A 47 -3.58 8.83 -6.74
CA ALA A 47 -2.44 8.68 -5.84
C ALA A 47 -1.51 7.61 -6.41
N THR A 48 -0.22 7.90 -6.51
CA THR A 48 0.79 6.96 -7.01
C THR A 48 1.75 6.66 -5.88
N THR A 49 1.90 5.39 -5.53
CA THR A 49 2.83 4.94 -4.49
C THR A 49 3.86 4.00 -5.11
N THR A 50 5.13 4.28 -4.83
CA THR A 50 6.25 3.41 -5.17
C THR A 50 6.78 2.80 -3.88
N SER A 51 6.75 1.47 -3.79
CA SER A 51 7.36 0.72 -2.71
C SER A 51 8.65 0.08 -3.19
N ARG A 52 9.69 0.17 -2.35
CA ARG A 52 10.99 -0.47 -2.59
C ARG A 52 11.40 -1.23 -1.34
N ALA A 53 11.75 -2.52 -1.50
CA ALA A 53 12.43 -3.29 -0.48
C ALA A 53 13.90 -3.50 -0.88
N ASP A 54 14.80 -3.30 0.07
CA ASP A 54 16.23 -3.51 -0.10
C ASP A 54 16.82 -4.03 1.24
N PRO A 55 17.71 -5.04 1.22
CA PRO A 55 18.41 -5.48 2.43
C PRO A 55 19.32 -4.42 3.05
N LYS A 56 19.69 -3.37 2.30
CA LYS A 56 20.56 -2.28 2.81
C LYS A 56 19.81 -1.22 3.63
N PHE A 57 18.48 -1.30 3.69
CA PHE A 57 17.70 -0.32 4.44
C PHE A 57 17.61 -0.70 5.92
N GLU A 58 17.88 0.26 6.80
CA GLU A 58 17.87 0.06 8.26
C GLU A 58 16.48 0.31 8.89
N GLN A 59 15.63 1.12 8.24
CA GLN A 59 14.35 1.57 8.80
C GLN A 59 13.26 1.62 7.74
N ASP A 60 12.00 1.35 8.13
CA ASP A 60 10.85 1.57 7.25
C ASP A 60 10.56 3.08 7.18
N GLN A 61 10.56 3.66 5.98
CA GLN A 61 10.37 5.10 5.75
C GLN A 61 9.27 5.35 4.72
N LEU A 62 8.39 6.31 5.01
CA LEU A 62 7.34 6.77 4.11
C LEU A 62 7.58 8.23 3.76
N TRP A 63 7.58 8.54 2.46
CA TRP A 63 7.55 9.91 1.95
C TRP A 63 6.15 10.18 1.39
N LEU A 64 5.50 11.23 1.87
CA LEU A 64 4.22 11.73 1.37
C LEU A 64 4.46 13.08 0.72
N ASN A 65 4.29 13.18 -0.60
CA ASN A 65 4.54 14.40 -1.38
C ASN A 65 5.91 15.02 -1.10
N GLY A 66 6.95 14.18 -0.97
CA GLY A 66 8.32 14.60 -0.67
C GLY A 66 8.61 14.92 0.80
N LYS A 67 7.61 14.89 1.69
CA LYS A 67 7.80 15.04 3.14
C LYS A 67 7.98 13.67 3.79
N LEU A 68 9.03 13.52 4.58
CA LEU A 68 9.26 12.30 5.37
C LEU A 68 8.20 12.23 6.48
N ASP A 69 7.34 11.23 6.41
CA ASP A 69 6.37 10.90 7.46
C ASP A 69 6.91 9.71 8.26
N LYS A 70 7.27 9.97 9.53
CA LYS A 70 7.79 8.93 10.41
C LYS A 70 6.65 7.99 10.80
N ILE A 71 6.78 6.73 10.43
CA ILE A 71 5.81 5.69 10.77
C ILE A 71 5.77 5.55 12.30
N LYS A 72 4.72 6.07 12.92
CA LYS A 72 4.52 5.95 14.37
C LYS A 72 4.23 4.49 14.74
N PRO A 73 4.95 3.90 15.72
CA PRO A 73 4.66 2.56 16.19
C PRO A 73 3.23 2.52 16.75
N GLY A 74 2.41 1.57 16.28
CA GLY A 74 0.98 1.48 16.62
C GLY A 74 0.04 2.36 15.79
N GLY A 75 0.56 3.11 14.81
CA GLY A 75 -0.26 3.84 13.84
C GLY A 75 -0.86 2.93 12.76
N ARG A 76 -1.90 3.41 12.07
CA ARG A 76 -2.59 2.67 10.98
C ARG A 76 -1.64 2.17 9.89
N LEU A 77 -0.62 2.97 9.55
CA LEU A 77 0.42 2.61 8.58
C LEU A 77 1.27 1.43 9.08
N ALA A 78 1.70 1.45 10.34
CA ALA A 78 2.49 0.37 10.93
C ALA A 78 1.70 -0.95 10.96
N THR A 79 0.42 -0.91 11.34
CA THR A 79 -0.45 -2.10 11.32
C THR A 79 -0.63 -2.64 9.90
N CYS A 80 -0.87 -1.76 8.92
CA CYS A 80 -1.01 -2.16 7.52
C CYS A 80 0.26 -2.84 6.99
N ILE A 81 1.44 -2.26 7.25
CA ILE A 81 2.72 -2.85 6.84
C ILE A 81 2.97 -4.19 7.55
N ALA A 82 2.65 -4.29 8.85
CA ALA A 82 2.81 -5.53 9.60
C ALA A 82 1.93 -6.66 9.05
N GLU A 83 0.66 -6.39 8.75
CA GLU A 83 -0.24 -7.38 8.13
C GLU A 83 0.23 -7.77 6.72
N MET A 84 0.70 -6.81 5.91
CA MET A 84 1.28 -7.12 4.60
C MET A 84 2.55 -7.97 4.70
N LYS A 85 3.43 -7.71 5.69
CA LYS A 85 4.61 -8.55 5.97
C LYS A 85 4.22 -9.95 6.43
N LYS A 86 3.15 -10.11 7.23
CA LYS A 86 2.60 -11.42 7.61
C LYS A 86 2.07 -12.19 6.40
N LEU A 87 1.27 -11.56 5.55
CA LEU A 87 0.77 -12.17 4.31
C LEU A 87 1.92 -12.57 3.39
N ARG A 88 2.94 -11.73 3.28
CA ARG A 88 4.16 -12.04 2.53
C ARG A 88 4.89 -13.25 3.13
N ALA A 89 5.05 -13.31 4.45
CA ALA A 89 5.67 -14.44 5.13
C ALA A 89 4.90 -15.76 4.94
N GLN A 90 3.57 -15.72 4.82
CA GLN A 90 2.76 -16.90 4.48
C GLN A 90 2.96 -17.37 3.03
N VAL A 91 3.16 -16.45 2.09
CA VAL A 91 3.51 -16.79 0.70
C VAL A 91 4.93 -17.39 0.65
N GLU A 92 5.86 -16.80 1.40
CA GLU A 92 7.25 -17.24 1.49
C GLU A 92 7.39 -18.61 2.20
N SER A 93 6.58 -18.90 3.23
CA SER A 93 6.62 -20.21 3.91
C SER A 93 6.14 -21.36 3.01
N GLY A 94 5.31 -21.07 2.01
CA GLY A 94 4.93 -22.01 0.97
C GLY A 94 6.01 -22.21 -0.12
N SER A 95 7.11 -21.46 -0.10
CA SER A 95 8.15 -21.51 -1.13
C SER A 95 9.56 -21.23 -0.56
N PRO A 96 10.34 -22.27 -0.18
CA PRO A 96 11.62 -22.14 0.51
C PRO A 96 12.78 -21.50 -0.27
N ASN A 97 12.56 -21.09 -1.53
CA ASN A 97 13.58 -20.48 -2.39
C ASN A 97 13.33 -18.98 -2.66
N GLU A 98 12.38 -18.37 -1.94
CA GLU A 98 12.09 -16.94 -2.08
C GLU A 98 13.05 -16.08 -1.24
N PRO A 99 13.47 -14.92 -1.76
CA PRO A 99 14.13 -13.91 -0.95
C PRO A 99 13.15 -13.47 0.14
N LYS A 100 13.61 -13.45 1.40
CA LYS A 100 12.82 -13.04 2.56
C LYS A 100 12.53 -11.54 2.54
N LEU A 101 11.64 -11.12 1.65
CA LEU A 101 11.19 -9.74 1.51
C LEU A 101 10.46 -9.26 2.77
N ALA A 102 9.89 -10.17 3.55
CA ALA A 102 9.28 -9.86 4.83
C ALA A 102 10.29 -9.30 5.86
N GLU A 103 11.56 -9.70 5.79
CA GLU A 103 12.62 -9.23 6.70
C GLU A 103 13.24 -7.90 6.24
N PHE A 104 13.11 -7.56 4.95
CA PHE A 104 13.64 -6.31 4.40
C PHE A 104 12.83 -5.09 4.86
N LYS A 105 13.53 -3.96 4.96
CA LYS A 105 12.90 -2.68 5.27
C LYS A 105 12.36 -2.05 3.99
N LEU A 106 11.26 -1.32 4.14
CA LEU A 106 10.49 -0.74 3.05
C LEU A 106 10.68 0.77 3.01
N HIS A 107 11.11 1.27 1.87
CA HIS A 107 11.05 2.68 1.53
C HIS A 107 9.88 2.89 0.58
N MET A 108 8.92 3.73 0.99
CA MET A 108 7.70 3.96 0.25
C MET A 108 7.59 5.45 -0.06
N SER A 109 7.42 5.82 -1.31
CA SER A 109 7.18 7.21 -1.71
C SER A 109 5.82 7.30 -2.37
N SER A 110 4.92 8.09 -1.80
CA SER A 110 3.59 8.31 -2.31
C SER A 110 3.43 9.77 -2.71
N PHE A 111 2.91 9.95 -3.93
CA PHE A 111 2.63 11.24 -4.53
C PHE A 111 1.15 11.29 -4.93
N ASN A 112 0.47 12.37 -4.59
CA ASN A 112 -0.89 12.60 -5.02
C ASN A 112 -0.97 13.83 -5.94
N ASN A 113 -1.88 13.75 -6.93
CA ASN A 113 -2.11 14.84 -7.87
C ASN A 113 -3.34 15.69 -7.47
N PHE A 114 -3.69 15.72 -6.18
CA PHE A 114 -4.88 16.41 -5.69
C PHE A 114 -4.49 17.77 -5.10
N PRO A 115 -5.29 18.83 -5.31
CA PRO A 115 -5.13 20.05 -4.52
C PRO A 115 -5.38 19.70 -3.05
N THR A 116 -4.38 19.88 -2.19
CA THR A 116 -4.48 19.58 -0.75
C THR A 116 -5.63 20.33 -0.05
N ALA A 117 -6.12 21.42 -0.67
CA ALA A 117 -7.23 22.25 -0.20
C ALA A 117 -8.63 21.80 -0.69
N ALA A 118 -8.73 20.79 -1.57
CA ALA A 118 -10.00 20.40 -2.21
C ALA A 118 -10.91 19.52 -1.34
N GLY A 119 -10.51 19.16 -0.12
CA GLY A 119 -11.33 18.33 0.79
C GLY A 119 -11.60 16.90 0.30
N LEU A 120 -10.86 16.44 -0.72
CA LEU A 120 -10.98 15.08 -1.26
C LEU A 120 -10.32 14.07 -0.31
N ALA A 121 -10.83 12.83 -0.33
CA ALA A 121 -10.40 11.70 0.50
C ALA A 121 -8.99 11.17 0.13
N SER A 122 -7.98 12.05 0.21
CA SER A 122 -6.59 11.78 -0.19
C SER A 122 -5.95 10.64 0.60
N SER A 123 -6.30 10.48 1.88
CA SER A 123 -5.81 9.39 2.71
C SER A 123 -6.27 8.02 2.22
N ALA A 124 -7.53 7.86 1.78
CA ALA A 124 -8.06 6.58 1.32
C ALA A 124 -7.35 6.11 0.04
N ALA A 125 -7.17 7.00 -0.93
CA ALA A 125 -6.42 6.72 -2.15
C ALA A 125 -4.95 6.41 -1.86
N GLY A 126 -4.31 7.12 -0.93
CA GLY A 126 -2.93 6.87 -0.52
C GLY A 126 -2.72 5.48 0.09
N PHE A 127 -3.61 5.05 1.01
CA PHE A 127 -3.58 3.71 1.58
C PHE A 127 -3.87 2.62 0.53
N ALA A 128 -4.82 2.85 -0.38
CA ALA A 128 -5.11 1.92 -1.46
C ALA A 128 -3.90 1.75 -2.41
N ALA A 129 -3.27 2.85 -2.81
CA ALA A 129 -2.07 2.83 -3.64
C ALA A 129 -0.90 2.13 -2.94
N LEU A 130 -0.75 2.34 -1.63
CA LEU A 130 0.26 1.65 -0.84
C LEU A 130 0.08 0.14 -0.85
N VAL A 131 -1.12 -0.36 -0.51
CA VAL A 131 -1.41 -1.79 -0.50
C VAL A 131 -1.26 -2.39 -1.91
N ALA A 132 -1.72 -1.68 -2.95
CA ALA A 132 -1.54 -2.09 -4.33
C ALA A 132 -0.06 -2.23 -4.72
N SER A 133 0.78 -1.26 -4.35
CA SER A 133 2.22 -1.31 -4.65
C SER A 133 2.91 -2.51 -3.98
N LEU A 134 2.61 -2.76 -2.70
CA LEU A 134 3.16 -3.91 -1.96
C LEU A 134 2.68 -5.26 -2.51
N LYS A 135 1.42 -5.33 -2.94
CA LYS A 135 0.88 -6.50 -3.63
C LYS A 135 1.59 -6.75 -4.95
N GLU A 136 1.78 -5.71 -5.78
CA GLU A 136 2.45 -5.89 -7.06
C GLU A 136 3.95 -6.20 -6.91
N GLN A 137 4.59 -5.69 -5.88
CA GLN A 137 5.95 -6.08 -5.52
C GLN A 137 6.03 -7.59 -5.21
N THR A 138 5.04 -8.10 -4.46
CA THR A 138 4.92 -9.53 -4.12
C THR A 138 4.66 -10.36 -5.38
N ARG A 139 3.77 -9.89 -6.26
CA ARG A 139 3.41 -10.57 -7.50
C ARG A 139 4.56 -10.60 -8.52
N SER A 140 5.25 -9.49 -8.72
CA SER A 140 6.38 -9.41 -9.65
C SER A 140 7.49 -10.38 -9.26
N CYS A 141 7.71 -10.62 -7.96
CA CYS A 141 8.64 -11.65 -7.48
C CYS A 141 8.19 -13.07 -7.87
N LEU A 142 6.88 -13.35 -7.82
CA LEU A 142 6.31 -14.64 -8.22
C LEU A 142 6.32 -14.83 -9.75
N GLU A 143 6.03 -13.78 -10.53
CA GLU A 143 6.00 -13.84 -12.00
C GLU A 143 7.40 -13.98 -12.62
N GLN A 144 8.43 -13.31 -12.06
CA GLN A 144 9.82 -13.53 -12.46
C GLN A 144 10.24 -15.01 -12.35
N ARG A 145 9.63 -15.76 -11.41
CA ARG A 145 9.85 -17.21 -11.25
C ARG A 145 9.14 -18.05 -12.31
N ARG A 146 7.91 -17.69 -12.73
CA ARG A 146 7.21 -18.39 -13.83
C ARG A 146 8.01 -18.35 -15.13
N HIS A 147 8.67 -17.23 -15.41
CA HIS A 147 9.55 -17.12 -16.57
C HIS A 147 10.92 -17.79 -16.37
N ALA A 148 11.44 -17.87 -15.15
CA ALA A 148 12.70 -18.56 -14.85
C ALA A 148 12.59 -20.09 -14.77
N GLY A 149 11.40 -20.65 -14.46
CA GLY A 149 11.15 -22.10 -14.42
C GLY A 149 10.73 -22.72 -15.76
N SER A 150 10.70 -21.95 -16.84
CA SER A 150 10.33 -22.39 -18.20
C SER A 150 11.55 -22.58 -19.12
N ARG A 151 12.74 -22.81 -18.57
CA ARG A 151 13.95 -23.17 -19.32
C ARG A 151 14.56 -24.44 -18.76
#